data_AF-H0TCE8-F1
#
_entry.id   AF-H0TCE8-F1
#
_cell.length_a   1.000
_cell.length_b   1.000
_cell.length_c   1.000
_cell.angle_alpha   90.00
_cell.angle_beta   90.00
_cell.angle_gamma   90.00
#
_symmetry.space_group_name_H-M   'P 1'
#
loop_
_entity.id
_entity.type
_entity.pdbx_description
1 polymer ?
#
loop_
_entity_poly.entity_id
_entity_poly.type
_entity_poly.pdbx_seq_one_letter_code
_entity_poly.pdbx_strand_id
1 'polypeptide(L)'
;MFGVGLIALVAAVSTRAARADDAETFDFGPYRAAAEYCRSDVARPLALSLDQRILCFDGSLPADQSLALVKRLKSGGLFVAHSMGGDHALMMKVADHLRDINATVVIYGYCLFSCADYLVIASSKTVILRDALVAWRPFADKGECVGFAPARDEGPFRLEGGACGKSEEMFSQDFAPIDRLRRKFLRTRRASSTFDMPPESTKVRKLLRKIDLERAFKIGFVMWMWHPRYQPSSVKTKIIYEAYPESQEDVDALVERLRLAGWIIYDP
;
A
#
# COMPACT_ATOMS: atom_id res chain seq x y z
N MET A 1 52.49 -35.94 -21.68
CA MET A 1 51.49 -36.43 -20.69
C MET A 1 51.11 -35.26 -19.79
N PHE A 2 49.89 -35.28 -19.25
CA PHE A 2 49.16 -34.22 -18.52
C PHE A 2 48.21 -33.39 -19.39
N GLY A 3 47.04 -33.99 -19.66
CA GLY A 3 45.84 -33.29 -20.11
C GLY A 3 45.10 -32.72 -18.91
N VAL A 4 44.87 -31.40 -18.92
CA VAL A 4 44.09 -30.67 -17.92
C VAL A 4 42.64 -30.63 -18.40
N GLY A 5 41.77 -31.40 -17.76
CA GLY A 5 40.34 -31.43 -18.03
C GLY A 5 39.64 -30.24 -17.37
N LEU A 6 39.07 -29.35 -18.20
CA LEU A 6 38.25 -28.22 -17.77
C LEU A 6 36.81 -28.72 -17.52
N ILE A 7 36.43 -28.91 -16.25
CA ILE A 7 35.05 -29.25 -15.87
C ILE A 7 34.27 -27.93 -15.78
N ALA A 8 33.48 -27.63 -16.81
CA ALA A 8 32.54 -26.51 -16.80
C ALA A 8 31.30 -26.88 -15.98
N LEU A 9 31.17 -26.29 -14.78
CA LEU A 9 29.99 -26.43 -13.94
C LEU A 9 28.90 -25.48 -14.47
N VAL A 10 27.98 -26.00 -15.28
CA VAL A 10 26.78 -25.27 -15.71
C VAL A 10 25.80 -25.26 -14.53
N ALA A 11 25.84 -24.20 -13.72
CA ALA A 11 24.80 -23.94 -12.74
C ALA A 11 23.53 -23.53 -13.49
N ALA A 12 22.62 -24.50 -13.67
CA ALA A 12 21.28 -24.24 -14.18
C ALA A 12 20.52 -23.38 -13.16
N VAL A 13 20.59 -22.06 -13.31
CA VAL A 13 19.72 -21.12 -12.62
C VAL A 13 18.31 -21.36 -13.17
N SER A 14 17.59 -22.28 -12.52
CA SER A 14 16.15 -22.42 -12.71
C SER A 14 15.49 -21.14 -12.20
N THR A 15 15.34 -20.15 -13.09
CA THR A 15 14.41 -19.05 -12.89
C THR A 15 13.02 -19.66 -12.92
N ARG A 16 12.55 -20.14 -11.76
CA ARG A 16 11.15 -20.49 -11.57
C ARG A 16 10.34 -19.26 -11.98
N ALA A 17 9.66 -19.38 -13.11
CA ALA A 17 8.53 -18.53 -13.47
C ALA A 17 7.45 -18.77 -12.40
N ALA A 18 7.65 -18.17 -11.24
CA ALA A 18 6.68 -18.19 -10.17
C ALA A 18 5.62 -17.13 -10.49
N ARG A 19 4.36 -17.50 -10.27
CA ARG A 19 3.22 -16.59 -9.97
C ARG A 19 2.37 -16.12 -11.15
N ALA A 20 1.81 -17.07 -11.90
CA ALA A 20 0.49 -16.87 -12.51
C ALA A 20 -0.53 -17.93 -12.00
N ASP A 21 -0.09 -19.17 -11.77
CA ASP A 21 -0.97 -20.29 -11.36
C ASP A 21 -1.46 -20.23 -9.89
N ASP A 22 -0.91 -19.36 -9.05
CA ASP A 22 -1.29 -19.26 -7.63
C ASP A 22 -2.69 -18.66 -7.42
N ALA A 23 -3.22 -17.89 -8.38
CA ALA A 23 -4.50 -17.20 -8.22
C ALA A 23 -5.69 -18.14 -8.42
N GLU A 24 -5.59 -19.13 -9.33
CA GLU A 24 -6.68 -20.08 -9.61
C GLU A 24 -6.98 -21.04 -8.45
N THR A 25 -6.08 -21.14 -7.47
CA THR A 25 -6.23 -22.02 -6.30
C THR A 25 -6.44 -21.28 -4.97
N PHE A 26 -6.50 -19.95 -4.98
CA PHE A 26 -6.64 -19.18 -3.75
C PHE A 26 -8.11 -19.12 -3.30
N ASP A 27 -8.42 -19.70 -2.14
CA ASP A 27 -9.77 -19.62 -1.56
C ASP A 27 -10.03 -18.23 -0.95
N PHE A 28 -10.83 -17.43 -1.66
CA PHE A 28 -11.26 -16.10 -1.20
C PHE A 28 -12.43 -16.14 -0.21
N GLY A 29 -13.09 -17.30 -0.04
CA GLY A 29 -14.32 -17.45 0.76
C GLY A 29 -14.21 -16.89 2.18
N PRO A 30 -13.20 -17.30 2.99
CA PRO A 30 -13.03 -16.80 4.35
C PRO A 30 -12.83 -15.28 4.44
N TYR A 31 -12.12 -14.68 3.47
CA TYR A 31 -11.83 -13.24 3.47
C TYR A 31 -13.08 -12.42 3.07
N ARG A 32 -13.87 -12.92 2.12
CA ARG A 32 -15.17 -12.32 1.77
C ARG A 32 -16.15 -12.39 2.95
N ALA A 33 -16.23 -13.53 3.64
CA ALA A 33 -17.07 -13.66 4.83
C ALA A 33 -16.68 -12.68 5.95
N ALA A 34 -15.39 -12.45 6.16
CA ALA A 34 -14.90 -11.45 7.11
C ALA A 34 -15.24 -10.01 6.69
N ALA A 35 -15.18 -9.70 5.39
CA ALA A 35 -15.63 -8.41 4.86
C ALA A 35 -17.14 -8.21 5.02
N GLU A 36 -17.96 -9.23 4.78
CA GLU A 36 -19.42 -9.17 5.02
C GLU A 36 -19.75 -8.92 6.49
N TYR A 37 -19.06 -9.60 7.41
CA TYR A 37 -19.17 -9.30 8.85
C TYR A 37 -18.85 -7.83 9.12
N CYS A 38 -17.78 -7.29 8.53
CA CYS A 38 -17.40 -5.89 8.72
C CYS A 38 -18.25 -4.88 7.98
N ARG A 39 -19.08 -5.28 7.00
CA ARG A 39 -20.10 -4.43 6.36
C ARG A 39 -21.39 -4.33 7.16
N SER A 40 -21.65 -5.31 8.03
CA SER A 40 -22.83 -5.32 8.89
C SER A 40 -22.81 -4.19 9.94
N ASP A 41 -23.85 -4.14 10.76
CA ASP A 41 -23.99 -3.15 11.83
C ASP A 41 -23.04 -3.45 13.00
N VAL A 42 -21.77 -3.08 12.82
CA VAL A 42 -20.72 -3.17 13.83
C VAL A 42 -20.23 -1.78 14.23
N ALA A 43 -19.71 -1.65 15.45
CA ALA A 43 -19.16 -0.40 15.95
C ALA A 43 -18.02 0.14 15.06
N ARG A 44 -17.92 1.47 14.95
CA ARG A 44 -16.92 2.19 14.15
C ARG A 44 -16.08 3.14 15.05
N PRO A 45 -14.80 3.40 14.75
CA PRO A 45 -14.08 2.92 13.57
C PRO A 45 -13.53 1.49 13.74
N LEU A 46 -13.59 0.92 14.94
CA LEU A 46 -13.05 -0.40 15.25
C LEU A 46 -14.11 -1.31 15.89
N ALA A 47 -14.25 -2.53 15.37
CA ALA A 47 -15.08 -3.58 15.97
C ALA A 47 -14.37 -4.93 15.93
N LEU A 48 -14.37 -5.65 17.04
CA LEU A 48 -13.77 -6.97 17.16
C LEU A 48 -14.87 -8.03 17.29
N SER A 49 -14.80 -9.08 16.48
CA SER A 49 -15.69 -10.23 16.58
C SER A 49 -15.61 -10.89 17.96
N LEU A 50 -16.69 -11.57 18.37
CA LEU A 50 -16.79 -12.20 19.69
C LEU A 50 -15.66 -13.23 19.92
N ASP A 51 -15.29 -13.98 18.89
CA ASP A 51 -14.20 -14.96 18.92
C ASP A 51 -12.80 -14.33 18.78
N GLN A 52 -12.74 -13.01 18.58
CA GLN A 52 -11.54 -12.19 18.42
C GLN A 52 -10.67 -12.57 17.22
N ARG A 53 -11.30 -13.12 16.17
CA ARG A 53 -10.64 -13.52 14.92
C ARG A 53 -10.74 -12.47 13.82
N ILE A 54 -11.73 -11.58 13.87
CA ILE A 54 -11.94 -10.54 12.86
C ILE A 54 -11.98 -9.18 13.55
N LEU A 55 -11.07 -8.29 13.17
CA LEU A 55 -11.08 -6.89 13.57
C LEU A 55 -11.42 -6.02 12.38
N CYS A 56 -12.59 -5.40 12.42
CA CYS A 56 -13.05 -4.43 11.43
C CYS A 56 -12.43 -3.07 11.72
N PHE A 57 -11.88 -2.44 10.69
CA PHE A 57 -11.44 -1.06 10.67
C PHE A 57 -12.14 -0.33 9.52
N ASP A 58 -13.04 0.58 9.86
CA ASP A 58 -13.82 1.34 8.88
C ASP A 58 -13.97 2.80 9.31
N GLY A 59 -13.49 3.72 8.46
CA GLY A 59 -13.43 5.15 8.75
C GLY A 59 -11.99 5.66 8.93
N SER A 60 -11.73 6.45 9.96
CA SER A 60 -10.42 7.06 10.24
C SER A 60 -9.95 6.78 11.66
N LEU A 61 -8.63 6.59 11.87
CA LEU A 61 -8.05 6.50 13.22
C LEU A 61 -7.47 7.85 13.66
N PRO A 62 -8.13 8.57 14.60
CA PRO A 62 -7.54 9.78 15.18
C PRO A 62 -6.35 9.43 16.09
N ALA A 63 -5.48 10.41 16.36
CA ALA A 63 -4.23 10.20 17.08
C ALA A 63 -4.40 9.68 18.52
N ASP A 64 -5.54 9.94 19.15
CA ASP A 64 -5.91 9.53 20.51
C ASP A 64 -6.71 8.21 20.57
N GLN A 65 -6.99 7.58 19.42
CA GLN A 65 -7.75 6.34 19.38
C GLN A 65 -7.06 5.20 20.15
N SER A 66 -7.80 4.60 21.07
CA SER A 66 -7.33 3.45 21.84
C SER A 66 -7.08 2.23 20.93
N LEU A 67 -5.91 1.62 21.09
CA LEU A 67 -5.52 0.35 20.43
C LEU A 67 -5.93 -0.89 21.22
N ALA A 68 -6.79 -0.77 22.24
CA ALA A 68 -7.18 -1.91 23.08
C ALA A 68 -7.83 -3.04 22.27
N LEU A 69 -8.70 -2.72 21.30
CA LEU A 69 -9.32 -3.71 20.42
C LEU A 69 -8.30 -4.34 19.46
N VAL A 70 -7.38 -3.53 18.92
CA VAL A 70 -6.29 -4.01 18.06
C VAL A 70 -5.45 -5.05 18.78
N LYS A 71 -5.07 -4.78 20.04
CA LYS A 71 -4.29 -5.69 20.88
C LYS A 71 -4.99 -6.99 21.27
N ARG A 72 -6.32 -7.05 21.10
CA ARG A 72 -7.13 -8.24 21.41
C ARG A 72 -7.34 -9.14 20.20
N LEU A 73 -6.95 -8.70 18.99
CA LEU A 73 -6.99 -9.55 17.80
C LEU A 73 -6.06 -10.76 18.03
N LYS A 74 -6.59 -11.97 17.86
CA LYS A 74 -5.80 -13.19 18.04
C LYS A 74 -4.75 -13.36 16.94
N SER A 75 -3.68 -14.07 17.28
CA SER A 75 -2.66 -14.48 16.32
C SER A 75 -3.27 -15.23 15.13
N GLY A 76 -2.83 -14.88 13.93
CA GLY A 76 -3.38 -15.35 12.67
C GLY A 76 -4.78 -14.83 12.32
N GLY A 77 -5.30 -13.85 13.07
CA GLY A 77 -6.60 -13.22 12.81
C GLY A 77 -6.64 -12.40 11.52
N LEU A 78 -7.82 -11.90 11.18
CA LEU A 78 -8.10 -11.06 10.02
C LEU A 78 -8.30 -9.61 10.46
N PHE A 79 -7.48 -8.71 9.94
CA PHE A 79 -7.66 -7.27 10.09
C PHE A 79 -8.30 -6.74 8.80
N VAL A 80 -9.56 -6.36 8.85
CA VAL A 80 -10.37 -6.03 7.68
C VAL A 80 -10.52 -4.51 7.58
N ALA A 81 -10.03 -3.90 6.51
CA ALA A 81 -9.93 -2.46 6.34
C ALA A 81 -10.80 -1.92 5.19
N HIS A 82 -11.53 -0.84 5.49
CA HIS A 82 -12.25 0.03 4.56
C HIS A 82 -12.02 1.49 4.99
N SER A 83 -10.96 2.14 4.50
CA SER A 83 -10.46 3.33 5.19
C SER A 83 -9.58 4.25 4.33
N MET A 84 -9.65 5.54 4.62
CA MET A 84 -8.70 6.55 4.13
C MET A 84 -7.43 6.63 5.00
N GLY A 85 -7.32 5.81 6.04
CA GLY A 85 -6.21 5.80 6.98
C GLY A 85 -6.49 6.60 8.26
N GLY A 86 -5.59 7.49 8.64
CA GLY A 86 -5.63 8.20 9.92
C GLY A 86 -4.25 8.68 10.32
N ASP A 87 -4.07 8.91 11.62
CA ASP A 87 -2.80 9.33 12.19
C ASP A 87 -1.66 8.36 11.83
N HIS A 88 -0.61 8.88 11.19
CA HIS A 88 0.48 8.08 10.65
C HIS A 88 1.21 7.27 11.74
N ALA A 89 1.44 7.87 12.91
CA ALA A 89 2.14 7.21 14.01
C ALA A 89 1.29 6.07 14.59
N LEU A 90 -0.01 6.27 14.71
CA LEU A 90 -0.94 5.24 15.18
C LEU A 90 -1.09 4.11 14.15
N MET A 91 -1.20 4.44 12.86
CA MET A 91 -1.26 3.46 11.77
C MET A 91 0.00 2.58 11.72
N MET A 92 1.18 3.16 11.94
CA MET A 92 2.43 2.39 12.05
C MET A 92 2.42 1.45 13.26
N LYS A 93 1.89 1.87 14.43
CA LYS A 93 1.75 1.01 15.62
C LYS A 93 0.78 -0.14 15.39
N VAL A 94 -0.35 0.12 14.70
CA VAL A 94 -1.29 -0.94 14.28
C VAL A 94 -0.55 -1.93 13.38
N ALA A 95 0.13 -1.44 12.34
CA ALA A 95 0.85 -2.28 11.39
C ALA A 95 1.99 -3.10 12.05
N ASP A 96 2.70 -2.54 13.03
CA ASP A 96 3.67 -3.28 13.86
C ASP A 96 2.98 -4.42 14.62
N HIS A 97 1.88 -4.13 15.32
CA HIS A 97 1.15 -5.16 16.05
C HIS A 97 0.61 -6.28 15.15
N LEU A 98 0.00 -5.93 14.00
CA LEU A 98 -0.54 -6.91 13.04
C LEU A 98 0.54 -7.86 12.52
N ARG A 99 1.75 -7.34 12.29
CA ARG A 99 2.90 -8.17 11.92
C ARG A 99 3.28 -9.13 13.04
N ASP A 100 3.38 -8.63 14.27
CA ASP A 100 3.85 -9.40 15.42
C ASP A 100 2.92 -10.59 15.74
N ILE A 101 1.62 -10.43 15.48
CA ILE A 101 0.62 -11.51 15.63
C ILE A 101 0.35 -12.26 14.32
N ASN A 102 1.11 -12.00 13.25
CA ASN A 102 0.94 -12.59 11.92
C ASN A 102 -0.52 -12.54 11.40
N ALA A 103 -1.22 -11.43 11.63
CA ALA A 103 -2.57 -11.22 11.12
C ALA A 103 -2.55 -11.10 9.60
N THR A 104 -3.62 -11.50 8.92
CA THR A 104 -3.81 -11.19 7.50
C THR A 104 -4.60 -9.90 7.37
N VAL A 105 -4.10 -8.96 6.57
CA VAL A 105 -4.87 -7.75 6.23
C VAL A 105 -5.82 -8.09 5.08
N VAL A 106 -7.08 -7.71 5.21
CA VAL A 106 -8.11 -7.87 4.17
C VAL A 106 -8.62 -6.48 3.82
N ILE A 107 -8.61 -6.12 2.55
CA ILE A 107 -9.12 -4.82 2.09
C ILE A 107 -10.41 -5.06 1.30
N TYR A 108 -11.45 -4.31 1.65
CA TYR A 108 -12.71 -4.27 0.91
C TYR A 108 -13.13 -2.82 0.67
N GLY A 109 -13.81 -2.55 -0.45
CA GLY A 109 -14.23 -1.20 -0.85
C GLY A 109 -13.03 -0.30 -1.17
N TYR A 110 -12.40 0.35 -0.18
CA TYR A 110 -11.20 1.14 -0.44
C TYR A 110 -10.17 1.15 0.70
N CYS A 111 -8.90 1.36 0.32
CA CYS A 111 -7.80 1.64 1.22
C CYS A 111 -6.93 2.74 0.61
N LEU A 112 -7.08 3.96 1.11
CA LEU A 112 -6.45 5.16 0.55
C LEU A 112 -5.46 5.78 1.55
N PHE A 113 -4.55 6.63 1.06
CA PHE A 113 -3.61 7.42 1.88
C PHE A 113 -2.87 6.57 2.93
N SER A 114 -3.00 6.90 4.22
CA SER A 114 -2.33 6.18 5.32
C SER A 114 -2.79 4.73 5.44
N CYS A 115 -3.99 4.37 4.99
CA CYS A 115 -4.38 2.96 4.89
C CYS A 115 -3.46 2.25 3.89
N ALA A 116 -3.32 2.81 2.69
CA ALA A 116 -2.49 2.24 1.63
C ALA A 116 -1.00 2.22 2.04
N ASP A 117 -0.53 3.27 2.72
CA ASP A 117 0.86 3.41 3.14
C ASP A 117 1.29 2.38 4.18
N TYR A 118 0.40 2.03 5.12
CA TYR A 118 0.77 1.26 6.31
C TYR A 118 0.12 -0.11 6.39
N LEU A 119 -1.15 -0.26 5.99
CA LEU A 119 -1.89 -1.51 6.16
C LEU A 119 -1.63 -2.50 5.03
N VAL A 120 -1.49 -2.04 3.79
CA VAL A 120 -1.22 -2.92 2.64
C VAL A 120 0.08 -3.71 2.83
N ILE A 121 1.04 -3.14 3.55
CA ILE A 121 2.34 -3.75 3.85
C ILE A 121 2.54 -4.02 5.36
N ALA A 122 1.46 -4.07 6.14
CA ALA A 122 1.57 -4.21 7.59
C ALA A 122 2.17 -5.55 7.99
N SER A 123 1.69 -6.64 7.38
CA SER A 123 1.97 -8.03 7.79
C SER A 123 2.61 -8.85 6.67
N SER A 124 2.71 -10.18 6.86
CA SER A 124 3.22 -11.12 5.86
C SER A 124 2.28 -11.31 4.67
N LYS A 125 0.98 -11.06 4.84
CA LYS A 125 -0.05 -11.27 3.83
C LYS A 125 -1.11 -10.17 3.84
N THR A 126 -1.46 -9.71 2.65
CA THR A 126 -2.58 -8.80 2.38
C THR A 126 -3.43 -9.37 1.27
N VAL A 127 -4.75 -9.43 1.46
CA VAL A 127 -5.74 -9.85 0.48
C VAL A 127 -6.60 -8.64 0.13
N ILE A 128 -6.70 -8.32 -1.15
CA ILE A 128 -7.52 -7.22 -1.66
C ILE A 128 -8.67 -7.85 -2.42
N LEU A 129 -9.88 -7.71 -1.88
CA LEU A 129 -11.06 -8.34 -2.44
C LEU A 129 -11.47 -7.68 -3.76
N ARG A 130 -12.31 -8.38 -4.52
CA ARG A 130 -12.92 -7.84 -5.73
C ARG A 130 -13.63 -6.53 -5.40
N ASP A 131 -13.61 -5.61 -6.36
CA ASP A 131 -14.23 -4.29 -6.26
C ASP A 131 -13.60 -3.37 -5.20
N ALA A 132 -12.47 -3.78 -4.60
CA ALA A 132 -11.73 -2.94 -3.69
C ALA A 132 -10.67 -2.11 -4.42
N LEU A 133 -10.50 -0.86 -4.00
CA LEU A 133 -9.56 0.08 -4.58
C LEU A 133 -8.47 0.44 -3.57
N VAL A 134 -7.21 0.24 -3.95
CA VAL A 134 -6.05 0.66 -3.16
C VAL A 134 -5.29 1.70 -3.93
N ALA A 135 -5.16 2.90 -3.35
CA ALA A 135 -4.48 3.99 -4.02
C ALA A 135 -3.63 4.83 -3.07
N TRP A 136 -2.51 5.29 -3.61
CA TRP A 136 -1.50 6.07 -2.94
C TRP A 136 -1.44 7.48 -3.50
N ARG A 137 -0.87 8.38 -2.71
CA ARG A 137 -0.44 9.71 -3.13
C ARG A 137 0.79 10.10 -2.32
N PRO A 138 1.49 11.20 -2.68
CA PRO A 138 2.55 11.72 -1.84
C PRO A 138 1.97 12.14 -0.49
N PHE A 139 2.72 11.80 0.55
CA PHE A 139 2.49 12.34 1.87
C PHE A 139 2.85 13.82 1.86
N ALA A 140 1.93 14.67 2.32
CA ALA A 140 2.17 16.09 2.53
C ALA A 140 1.36 16.54 3.76
N ASP A 141 2.05 16.94 4.83
CA ASP A 141 1.45 17.47 6.05
C ASP A 141 1.17 19.00 5.94
N LYS A 142 0.64 19.61 7.01
CA LYS A 142 0.38 21.05 7.09
C LYS A 142 1.66 21.85 6.83
N GLY A 143 1.63 22.66 5.76
CA GLY A 143 2.77 23.48 5.34
C GLY A 143 3.74 22.77 4.39
N GLU A 144 3.45 21.52 4.04
CA GLU A 144 4.13 20.81 2.97
C GLU A 144 3.40 20.98 1.63
N CYS A 145 4.17 21.06 0.57
CA CYS A 145 3.76 21.10 -0.80
C CYS A 145 4.22 19.81 -1.48
N VAL A 146 3.55 19.47 -2.57
CA VAL A 146 3.94 18.33 -3.39
C VAL A 146 4.59 18.85 -4.67
N GLY A 147 5.73 18.28 -5.03
CA GLY A 147 6.54 18.68 -6.18
C GLY A 147 7.19 17.49 -6.87
N PHE A 148 7.80 17.74 -8.03
CA PHE A 148 8.57 16.73 -8.72
C PHE A 148 10.00 16.68 -8.18
N ALA A 149 10.48 15.49 -7.83
CA ALA A 149 11.85 15.23 -7.39
C ALA A 149 12.51 14.16 -8.28
N PRO A 150 13.85 14.18 -8.44
CA PRO A 150 14.56 13.11 -9.11
C PRO A 150 14.24 11.75 -8.47
N ALA A 151 13.94 10.74 -9.28
CA ALA A 151 13.68 9.40 -8.77
C ALA A 151 14.98 8.66 -8.43
N ARG A 152 14.93 7.80 -7.41
CA ARG A 152 16.10 7.00 -6.95
C ARG A 152 16.56 5.94 -7.95
N ASP A 153 15.69 5.56 -8.88
CA ASP A 153 15.95 4.55 -9.90
C ASP A 153 16.42 5.16 -11.22
N GLU A 154 16.82 6.43 -11.23
CA GLU A 154 17.22 7.20 -12.42
C GLU A 154 16.11 7.31 -13.49
N GLY A 155 14.87 6.93 -13.14
CA GLY A 155 13.70 7.04 -14.00
C GLY A 155 13.16 8.47 -14.10
N PRO A 156 11.97 8.66 -14.69
CA PRO A 156 11.31 9.96 -14.69
C PRO A 156 11.17 10.52 -13.27
N PHE A 157 11.14 11.84 -13.15
CA PHE A 157 10.84 12.53 -11.91
C PHE A 157 9.57 11.95 -11.28
N ARG A 158 9.63 11.82 -9.95
CA ARG A 158 8.55 11.28 -9.14
C ARG A 158 7.91 12.38 -8.31
N LEU A 159 6.71 12.11 -7.82
CA LEU A 159 5.96 13.09 -7.06
C LEU A 159 6.22 12.91 -5.55
N GLU A 160 6.81 13.91 -4.90
CA GLU A 160 7.16 13.87 -3.48
C GLU A 160 6.57 15.05 -2.72
N GLY A 161 6.29 14.86 -1.44
CA GLY A 161 5.96 15.96 -0.52
C GLY A 161 7.21 16.50 0.15
N GLY A 162 7.18 17.79 0.49
CA GLY A 162 8.23 18.46 1.26
C GLY A 162 7.87 19.91 1.55
N ALA A 163 8.80 20.69 2.09
CA ALA A 163 8.52 22.07 2.49
C ALA A 163 8.07 22.95 1.30
N CYS A 164 7.03 23.77 1.50
CA CYS A 164 6.64 24.78 0.52
C CYS A 164 7.72 25.87 0.41
N GLY A 165 8.45 25.93 -0.71
CA GLY A 165 9.52 26.91 -0.96
C GLY A 165 9.95 26.95 -2.43
N LYS A 166 10.61 28.03 -2.86
CA LYS A 166 10.93 28.29 -4.28
C LYS A 166 12.22 27.63 -4.79
N SER A 167 13.00 26.94 -3.96
CA SER A 167 14.22 26.26 -4.40
C SER A 167 14.07 24.74 -4.38
N GLU A 168 14.38 24.10 -5.51
CA GLU A 168 14.41 22.63 -5.67
C GLU A 168 15.33 21.96 -4.64
N GLU A 169 16.33 22.66 -4.11
CA GLU A 169 17.27 22.17 -3.10
C GLU A 169 16.64 21.97 -1.71
N MET A 170 15.48 22.60 -1.44
CA MET A 170 14.88 22.63 -0.10
C MET A 170 14.06 21.38 0.27
N PHE A 171 13.82 20.47 -0.68
CA PHE A 171 13.19 19.17 -0.42
C PHE A 171 14.08 18.19 0.36
N SER A 172 15.34 18.57 0.67
CA SER A 172 16.36 17.59 1.06
C SER A 172 16.75 17.51 2.54
N GLN A 173 16.40 18.44 3.46
CA GLN A 173 17.22 18.54 4.69
C GLN A 173 16.63 18.67 6.11
N ASP A 174 15.32 18.71 6.36
CA ASP A 174 14.86 18.54 7.77
C ASP A 174 13.55 17.76 7.85
N PHE A 175 13.70 16.44 7.77
CA PHE A 175 12.60 15.49 7.90
C PHE A 175 11.95 15.59 9.28
N ALA A 176 10.64 15.89 9.30
CA ALA A 176 9.84 15.94 10.51
C ALA A 176 9.98 14.61 11.31
N PRO A 177 9.76 14.61 12.64
CA PRO A 177 9.82 13.38 13.45
C PRO A 177 9.05 12.19 12.85
N ILE A 178 7.95 12.44 12.14
CA ILE A 178 7.15 11.41 11.48
C ILE A 178 7.90 10.71 10.33
N ASP A 179 8.70 11.41 9.55
CA ASP A 179 9.47 10.83 8.44
C ASP A 179 10.53 9.86 8.92
N ARG A 180 11.17 10.16 10.05
CA ARG A 180 12.11 9.25 10.69
C ARG A 180 11.42 7.95 11.10
N LEU A 181 10.21 8.04 11.65
CA LEU A 181 9.38 6.88 11.98
C LEU A 181 8.98 6.11 10.71
N ARG A 182 8.53 6.81 9.67
CA ARG A 182 8.15 6.23 8.37
C ARG A 182 9.31 5.47 7.72
N ARG A 183 10.51 6.06 7.67
CA ARG A 183 11.72 5.39 7.17
C ARG A 183 12.05 4.14 7.97
N LYS A 184 11.97 4.20 9.30
CA LYS A 184 12.21 3.05 10.18
C LYS A 184 11.18 1.95 9.92
N PHE A 185 9.90 2.31 9.79
CA PHE A 185 8.82 1.40 9.44
C PHE A 185 9.12 0.71 8.10
N LEU A 186 9.32 1.48 7.02
CA LEU A 186 9.54 0.95 5.67
C LEU A 186 10.79 0.07 5.56
N ARG A 187 11.88 0.39 6.27
CA ARG A 187 13.10 -0.43 6.28
C ARG A 187 12.84 -1.88 6.69
N THR A 188 11.88 -2.09 7.59
CA THR A 188 11.54 -3.44 8.06
C THR A 188 10.58 -4.17 7.12
N ARG A 189 9.88 -3.47 6.23
CA ARG A 189 8.84 -3.98 5.32
C ARG A 189 9.30 -4.16 3.88
N ARG A 190 10.25 -3.35 3.42
CA ARG A 190 10.80 -3.44 2.06
C ARG A 190 11.66 -4.68 1.90
N ALA A 191 11.56 -5.31 0.73
CA ALA A 191 12.46 -6.38 0.30
C ALA A 191 13.58 -5.83 -0.61
N SER A 192 13.33 -4.71 -1.30
CA SER A 192 14.35 -3.96 -2.05
C SER A 192 14.73 -2.66 -1.35
N SER A 193 16.01 -2.26 -1.44
CA SER A 193 16.47 -0.93 -1.00
C SER A 193 15.96 0.19 -1.90
N THR A 194 15.61 -0.12 -3.16
CA THR A 194 15.09 0.83 -4.15
C THR A 194 13.59 1.09 -4.03
N PHE A 195 12.87 0.26 -3.27
CA PHE A 195 11.45 0.51 -3.01
C PHE A 195 11.27 1.77 -2.17
N ASP A 196 10.37 2.64 -2.62
CA ASP A 196 9.98 3.84 -1.94
C ASP A 196 8.47 4.04 -1.94
N MET A 197 7.97 4.83 -0.99
CA MET A 197 6.56 5.13 -0.82
C MET A 197 6.27 6.61 -1.12
N PRO A 198 5.13 6.95 -1.72
CA PRO A 198 4.19 6.04 -2.40
C PRO A 198 4.86 5.29 -3.57
N PRO A 199 4.42 4.05 -3.88
CA PRO A 199 4.99 3.29 -4.98
C PRO A 199 4.54 3.88 -6.33
N GLU A 200 5.47 4.20 -7.23
CA GLU A 200 5.18 4.84 -8.51
C GLU A 200 5.80 4.06 -9.67
N SER A 201 4.98 3.58 -10.61
CA SER A 201 5.50 3.00 -11.85
C SER A 201 6.04 4.09 -12.79
N THR A 202 6.86 3.69 -13.76
CA THR A 202 7.30 4.59 -14.83
C THR A 202 6.13 5.17 -15.63
N LYS A 203 5.02 4.42 -15.78
CA LYS A 203 3.82 4.90 -16.47
C LYS A 203 3.11 5.98 -15.64
N VAL A 204 2.89 5.73 -14.35
CA VAL A 204 2.30 6.72 -13.42
C VAL A 204 3.12 8.00 -13.44
N ARG A 205 4.45 7.93 -13.30
CA ARG A 205 5.32 9.12 -13.32
C ARG A 205 5.21 9.91 -14.63
N LYS A 206 5.17 9.23 -15.78
CA LYS A 206 4.96 9.89 -17.09
C LYS A 206 3.60 10.56 -17.21
N LEU A 207 2.54 9.97 -16.64
CA LEU A 207 1.21 10.56 -16.61
C LEU A 207 1.17 11.78 -15.69
N LEU A 208 1.69 11.65 -14.46
CA LEU A 208 1.75 12.74 -13.49
C LEU A 208 2.45 13.98 -14.06
N ARG A 209 3.54 13.82 -14.82
CA ARG A 209 4.25 14.95 -15.48
C ARG A 209 3.43 15.70 -16.53
N LYS A 210 2.37 15.09 -17.08
CA LYS A 210 1.47 15.74 -18.04
C LYS A 210 0.31 16.46 -17.38
N ILE A 211 0.09 16.22 -16.08
CA ILE A 211 -0.98 16.84 -15.33
C ILE A 211 -0.50 18.25 -14.92
N ASP A 212 -1.35 19.23 -15.17
CA ASP A 212 -1.21 20.55 -14.57
C ASP A 212 -1.40 20.42 -13.05
N LEU A 213 -0.29 20.28 -12.33
CA LEU A 213 -0.29 20.06 -10.89
C LEU A 213 -0.94 21.22 -10.13
N GLU A 214 -0.81 22.48 -10.59
CA GLU A 214 -1.45 23.62 -9.91
C GLU A 214 -2.98 23.49 -9.94
N ARG A 215 -3.52 22.99 -11.05
CA ARG A 215 -4.95 22.69 -11.17
C ARG A 215 -5.34 21.41 -10.44
N ALA A 216 -4.47 20.40 -10.43
CA ALA A 216 -4.68 19.15 -9.70
C ALA A 216 -4.61 19.32 -8.18
N PHE A 217 -3.83 20.27 -7.64
CA PHE A 217 -3.84 20.60 -6.22
C PHE A 217 -5.10 21.34 -5.79
N LYS A 218 -5.68 22.14 -6.69
CA LYS A 218 -7.01 22.72 -6.47
C LYS A 218 -8.12 21.67 -6.50
N ILE A 219 -7.85 20.49 -7.07
CA ILE A 219 -8.70 19.29 -7.07
C ILE A 219 -7.98 18.21 -6.25
N GLY A 220 -7.71 18.48 -4.96
CA GLY A 220 -6.68 17.87 -4.09
C GLY A 220 -6.66 16.34 -3.86
N PHE A 221 -6.86 15.52 -4.88
CA PHE A 221 -7.15 14.10 -4.78
C PHE A 221 -6.63 13.28 -5.97
N VAL A 222 -5.56 13.71 -6.65
CA VAL A 222 -4.87 12.80 -7.59
C VAL A 222 -4.18 11.71 -6.78
N MET A 223 -4.58 10.47 -7.04
CA MET A 223 -4.02 9.26 -6.45
C MET A 223 -3.69 8.30 -7.58
N TRP A 224 -2.99 7.21 -7.28
CA TRP A 224 -2.74 6.16 -8.25
C TRP A 224 -2.73 4.80 -7.58
N MET A 225 -3.12 3.80 -8.36
CA MET A 225 -2.98 2.41 -7.96
C MET A 225 -1.54 1.95 -8.17
N TRP A 226 -1.20 0.79 -7.62
CA TRP A 226 0.08 0.13 -7.85
C TRP A 226 -0.15 -1.36 -7.99
N HIS A 227 0.34 -1.94 -9.09
CA HIS A 227 0.22 -3.36 -9.35
C HIS A 227 1.46 -4.13 -8.84
N PRO A 228 1.35 -4.92 -7.75
CA PRO A 228 2.51 -5.60 -7.16
C PRO A 228 3.11 -6.69 -8.05
N ARG A 229 2.42 -7.12 -9.13
CA ARG A 229 2.88 -8.17 -10.04
C ARG A 229 4.17 -7.80 -10.76
N TYR A 230 4.34 -6.52 -11.11
CA TYR A 230 5.54 -6.03 -11.79
C TYR A 230 6.68 -5.69 -10.84
N GLN A 231 6.43 -5.76 -9.53
CA GLN A 231 7.38 -5.45 -8.48
C GLN A 231 7.31 -6.45 -7.31
N PRO A 232 7.37 -7.77 -7.58
CA PRO A 232 7.02 -8.80 -6.61
C PRO A 232 8.05 -8.96 -5.48
N SER A 233 9.19 -8.26 -5.59
CA SER A 233 10.29 -8.24 -4.61
C SER A 233 10.51 -6.86 -3.99
N SER A 234 9.57 -5.92 -4.20
CA SER A 234 9.66 -4.57 -3.62
C SER A 234 9.36 -4.58 -2.12
N VAL A 235 8.39 -5.39 -1.69
CA VAL A 235 7.94 -5.51 -0.30
C VAL A 235 7.95 -6.96 0.16
N LYS A 236 8.08 -7.17 1.48
CA LYS A 236 8.06 -8.51 2.09
C LYS A 236 6.66 -9.12 2.18
N THR A 237 5.63 -8.29 2.12
CA THR A 237 4.22 -8.70 2.20
C THR A 237 3.78 -9.36 0.89
N LYS A 238 3.18 -10.56 0.97
CA LYS A 238 2.48 -11.17 -0.18
C LYS A 238 1.14 -10.45 -0.35
N ILE A 239 1.02 -9.62 -1.39
CA ILE A 239 -0.21 -8.91 -1.74
C ILE A 239 -0.95 -9.72 -2.81
N ILE A 240 -2.19 -10.08 -2.54
CA ILE A 240 -3.02 -10.95 -3.38
C ILE A 240 -4.29 -10.18 -3.72
N TYR A 241 -4.49 -9.88 -5.00
CA TYR A 241 -5.75 -9.33 -5.50
C TYR A 241 -6.68 -10.47 -5.90
N GLU A 242 -7.94 -10.38 -5.51
CA GLU A 242 -9.00 -11.21 -6.05
C GLU A 242 -9.33 -10.84 -7.50
N ALA A 243 -9.35 -9.54 -7.78
CA ALA A 243 -9.45 -8.98 -9.11
C ALA A 243 -8.74 -7.61 -9.11
N TYR A 244 -7.79 -7.41 -10.01
CA TYR A 244 -7.19 -6.10 -10.26
C TYR A 244 -7.95 -5.44 -11.43
N PRO A 245 -8.20 -4.13 -11.42
CA PRO A 245 -8.79 -3.43 -12.58
C PRO A 245 -7.95 -3.66 -13.84
N GLU A 246 -8.58 -3.76 -15.01
CA GLU A 246 -7.85 -4.03 -16.27
C GLU A 246 -7.60 -2.76 -17.09
N SER A 247 -8.30 -1.67 -16.74
CA SER A 247 -8.31 -0.42 -17.49
C SER A 247 -8.52 0.81 -16.59
N GLN A 248 -8.35 2.00 -17.15
CA GLN A 248 -8.68 3.25 -16.45
C GLN A 248 -10.20 3.38 -16.27
N GLU A 249 -10.97 2.92 -17.26
CA GLU A 249 -12.43 2.89 -17.24
C GLU A 249 -12.97 2.05 -16.08
N ASP A 250 -12.36 0.90 -15.80
CA ASP A 250 -12.69 0.09 -14.63
C ASP A 250 -12.42 0.86 -13.33
N VAL A 251 -11.28 1.55 -13.24
CA VAL A 251 -10.92 2.35 -12.06
C VAL A 251 -11.91 3.50 -11.85
N ASP A 252 -12.30 4.19 -12.93
CA ASP A 252 -13.27 5.29 -12.87
C ASP A 252 -14.66 4.77 -12.42
N ALA A 253 -15.09 3.61 -12.93
CA ALA A 253 -16.32 2.95 -12.49
C ALA A 253 -16.27 2.52 -11.01
N LEU A 254 -15.11 2.06 -10.53
CA LEU A 254 -14.89 1.79 -9.10
C LEU A 254 -15.00 3.05 -8.25
N VAL A 255 -14.34 4.14 -8.67
CA VAL A 255 -14.36 5.44 -7.98
C VAL A 255 -15.79 5.95 -7.84
N GLU A 256 -16.58 5.90 -8.92
CA GLU A 256 -17.98 6.31 -8.92
C GLU A 256 -18.82 5.45 -7.98
N ARG A 257 -18.73 4.11 -8.10
CA ARG A 257 -19.49 3.17 -7.26
C ARG A 257 -19.17 3.31 -5.76
N LEU A 258 -17.91 3.54 -5.43
CA LEU A 258 -17.43 3.75 -4.06
C LEU A 258 -17.67 5.19 -3.56
N ARG A 259 -18.22 6.07 -4.42
CA ARG A 259 -18.46 7.49 -4.13
C ARG A 259 -17.20 8.21 -3.65
N LEU A 260 -16.06 7.84 -4.22
CA LEU A 260 -14.79 8.46 -3.89
C LEU A 260 -14.65 9.79 -4.62
N ALA A 261 -14.15 10.79 -3.91
CA ALA A 261 -13.74 12.05 -4.53
C ALA A 261 -12.29 11.92 -5.02
N GLY A 262 -12.04 12.39 -6.24
CA GLY A 262 -10.70 12.49 -6.80
C GLY A 262 -10.51 11.74 -8.10
N TRP A 263 -9.29 11.85 -8.61
CA TRP A 263 -8.88 11.15 -9.83
C TRP A 263 -7.84 10.09 -9.46
N ILE A 264 -8.17 8.84 -9.74
CA ILE A 264 -7.30 7.70 -9.42
C ILE A 264 -6.73 7.17 -10.71
N ILE A 265 -5.42 7.25 -10.86
CA ILE A 265 -4.69 6.78 -12.04
C ILE A 265 -4.51 5.27 -11.94
N TYR A 266 -4.96 4.58 -12.98
CA TYR A 266 -4.70 3.16 -13.18
C TYR A 266 -3.22 2.89 -13.47
N ASP A 267 -2.64 1.94 -12.75
CA ASP A 267 -1.30 1.42 -12.98
C ASP A 267 -1.41 -0.03 -13.48
N PRO A 268 -1.16 -0.31 -14.76
CA PRO A 268 -1.40 -1.60 -15.38
C PRO A 268 -0.43 -2.67 -14.94
#